data_AF-A0A965S4J1-F1
#
_entry.id   AF-A0A965S4J1-F1
#
_cell.length_a   1.000
_cell.length_b   1.000
_cell.length_c   1.000
_cell.angle_alpha   90.00
_cell.angle_beta   90.00
_cell.angle_gamma   90.00
#
_symmetry.space_group_name_H-M   'P 1'
#
loop_
_entity.id
_entity.type
_entity.pdbx_description
1 polymer ?
#
loop_
_entity_poly.entity_id
_entity_poly.type
_entity_poly.pdbx_seq_one_letter_code
_entity_poly.pdbx_strand_id
1 'polypeptide(L)'
;MKTRTFKVNINGQEINLAVRSPALQDQREATKYYNIAFSDALKAKAVVRAKLDDLLTEQGLWDNTKQTKFTELQSKILEGERKLAKGGISLSEAKSSAIEMRNLRAQLRDLISVKTNLDTHTAEGQADNARFNYLVSACTVYTDSQKPYFSSYDDYMNKSNDSVAIQAAQNLAGMLYGLDNDYEEKLPENKFLKQYKFIDDKLRFINKKGQLVDEDGRLVDENGRFINEEGKFVDKNGNLVDNDGEYIVDFKPFLDDDGNPVVLEDNKDKGTNETKPEVQSEPTTESVKEESN
;
A
#
# COMPACT_ATOMS: atom_id res chain seq x y z
N MET A 1 -1.48 11.52 30.01
CA MET A 1 -0.67 10.57 29.19
C MET A 1 -1.52 10.15 28.01
N LYS A 2 -0.95 10.09 26.80
CA LYS A 2 -1.68 9.55 25.64
C LYS A 2 -1.71 8.02 25.78
N THR A 3 -2.84 7.42 25.44
CA THR A 3 -3.04 5.97 25.45
C THR A 3 -3.76 5.60 24.18
N ARG A 4 -3.36 4.49 23.54
CA ARG A 4 -4.06 3.91 22.39
C ARG A 4 -4.61 2.55 22.79
N THR A 5 -5.87 2.29 22.46
CA THR A 5 -6.52 1.01 22.70
C THR A 5 -6.61 0.23 21.40
N PHE A 6 -6.52 -1.09 21.48
CA PHE A 6 -6.63 -1.98 20.34
C PHE A 6 -7.20 -3.33 20.79
N LYS A 7 -7.74 -4.07 19.83
CA LYS A 7 -8.40 -5.35 20.05
C LYS A 7 -7.72 -6.44 19.26
N VAL A 8 -7.51 -7.59 19.88
CA VAL A 8 -6.88 -8.75 19.23
C VAL A 8 -7.65 -10.00 19.55
N ASN A 9 -7.94 -10.81 18.53
CA ASN A 9 -8.50 -12.14 18.71
C ASN A 9 -7.37 -13.15 18.90
N ILE A 10 -7.35 -13.83 20.05
CA ILE A 10 -6.43 -14.92 20.35
C ILE A 10 -7.27 -16.16 20.63
N ASN A 11 -7.09 -17.21 19.83
CA ASN A 11 -7.82 -18.49 19.99
C ASN A 11 -9.34 -18.34 20.08
N GLY A 12 -9.93 -17.40 19.33
CA GLY A 12 -11.36 -17.13 19.32
C GLY A 12 -11.87 -16.24 20.47
N GLN A 13 -10.98 -15.75 21.34
CA GLN A 13 -11.31 -14.80 22.39
C GLN A 13 -10.80 -13.40 22.04
N GLU A 14 -11.68 -12.41 22.08
CA GLU A 14 -11.31 -11.00 21.93
C GLU A 14 -10.68 -10.50 23.23
N ILE A 15 -9.48 -9.93 23.12
CA ILE A 15 -8.76 -9.30 24.23
C ILE A 15 -8.64 -7.79 23.94
N ASN A 16 -9.03 -6.99 24.92
CA ASN A 16 -8.92 -5.53 24.88
C ASN A 16 -7.63 -5.07 25.56
N LEU A 17 -6.74 -4.47 24.79
CA LEU A 17 -5.43 -4.02 25.25
C LEU A 17 -5.25 -2.52 25.00
N ALA A 18 -4.28 -1.96 25.71
CA ALA A 18 -3.87 -0.58 25.55
C ALA A 18 -2.34 -0.45 25.59
N VAL A 19 -1.83 0.50 24.80
CA VAL A 19 -0.45 1.00 24.92
C VAL A 19 -0.50 2.36 25.58
N ARG A 20 0.09 2.46 26.77
CA ARG A 20 0.23 3.74 27.50
C ARG A 20 1.52 4.45 27.11
N SER A 21 1.57 5.76 27.30
CA SER A 21 2.83 6.50 27.18
C SER A 21 3.84 5.98 28.21
N PRO A 22 5.13 5.78 27.85
CA PRO A 22 6.16 5.40 28.81
C PRO A 22 6.28 6.44 29.95
N ALA A 23 6.31 5.96 31.18
CA ALA A 23 6.62 6.77 32.34
C ALA A 23 8.14 6.95 32.47
N LEU A 24 8.57 7.84 33.38
CA LEU A 24 9.99 8.09 33.64
C LEU A 24 10.72 6.80 34.03
N GLN A 25 10.09 5.93 34.82
CA GLN A 25 10.69 4.67 35.23
C GLN A 25 10.87 3.70 34.05
N ASP A 26 9.88 3.60 33.15
CA ASP A 26 9.99 2.77 31.95
C ASP A 26 11.15 3.25 31.08
N GLN A 27 11.28 4.57 30.89
CA GLN A 27 12.37 5.18 30.12
C GLN A 27 13.74 4.89 30.75
N ARG A 28 13.87 4.99 32.08
CA ARG A 28 15.11 4.67 32.79
C ARG A 28 15.53 3.22 32.60
N GLU A 29 14.59 2.29 32.72
CA GLU A 29 14.87 0.87 32.50
C GLU A 29 15.19 0.59 31.02
N ALA A 30 14.45 1.18 30.08
CA ALA A 30 14.70 1.06 28.65
C ALA A 30 16.13 1.50 28.27
N THR A 31 16.64 2.57 28.89
CA THR A 31 18.03 3.01 28.70
C THR A 31 19.05 1.98 29.18
N LYS A 32 18.74 1.14 30.18
CA LYS A 32 19.63 0.04 30.56
C LYS A 32 19.71 -1.02 29.46
N TYR A 33 18.56 -1.40 28.89
CA TYR A 33 18.52 -2.33 27.75
C TYR A 33 19.26 -1.77 26.53
N TYR A 34 19.12 -0.47 26.25
CA TYR A 34 19.92 0.23 25.26
C TYR A 34 21.42 0.06 25.53
N ASN A 35 21.89 0.41 26.73
CA ASN A 35 23.31 0.38 27.07
C ASN A 35 23.92 -1.03 27.03
N ILE A 36 23.14 -2.03 27.46
CA ILE A 36 23.55 -3.45 27.39
C ILE A 36 23.71 -3.86 25.92
N ALA A 37 22.66 -3.68 25.11
CA ALA A 37 22.68 -4.03 23.69
C ALA A 37 23.77 -3.28 22.92
N PHE A 38 23.94 -1.98 23.17
CA PHE A 38 25.01 -1.19 22.57
C PHE A 38 26.40 -1.73 22.94
N SER A 39 26.62 -2.01 24.23
CA SER A 39 27.90 -2.54 24.70
C SER A 39 28.21 -3.91 24.11
N ASP A 40 27.21 -4.78 24.01
CA ASP A 40 27.37 -6.12 23.44
C ASP A 40 27.58 -6.08 21.93
N ALA A 41 26.88 -5.19 21.22
CA ALA A 41 27.11 -4.93 19.80
C ALA A 41 28.55 -4.44 19.55
N LEU A 42 29.07 -3.52 20.37
CA LEU A 42 30.46 -3.07 20.28
C LEU A 42 31.47 -4.19 20.54
N LYS A 43 31.24 -5.04 21.56
CA LYS A 43 32.08 -6.22 21.82
C LYS A 43 32.06 -7.21 20.65
N ALA A 44 30.90 -7.35 20.00
CA ALA A 44 30.72 -8.14 18.80
C ALA A 44 31.27 -7.46 17.53
N LYS A 45 31.88 -6.27 17.66
CA LYS A 45 32.44 -5.47 16.56
C LYS A 45 31.40 -5.02 15.53
N ALA A 46 30.16 -4.79 15.97
CA ALA A 46 29.16 -4.15 15.14
C ALA A 46 29.64 -2.74 14.73
N VAL A 47 29.23 -2.33 13.53
CA VAL A 47 29.59 -1.02 12.98
C VAL A 47 28.79 0.05 13.72
N VAL A 48 29.44 1.14 14.10
CA VAL A 48 28.75 2.32 14.65
C VAL A 48 28.12 3.13 13.52
N ARG A 49 26.99 3.78 13.77
CA ARG A 49 26.24 4.52 12.75
C ARG A 49 27.08 5.57 12.02
N ALA A 50 28.01 6.22 12.71
CA ALA A 50 28.96 7.18 12.13
C ALA A 50 29.89 6.58 11.06
N LYS A 51 30.02 5.24 11.01
CA LYS A 51 30.85 4.49 10.05
C LYS A 51 30.03 3.69 9.04
N LEU A 52 28.70 3.80 9.07
CA LEU A 52 27.84 3.09 8.14
C LEU A 52 28.09 3.56 6.70
N ASP A 53 28.20 4.86 6.45
CA ASP A 53 28.40 5.39 5.10
C ASP A 53 29.74 4.98 4.49
N ASP A 54 30.80 4.99 5.31
CA ASP A 54 32.13 4.47 4.93
C ASP A 54 32.00 2.99 4.51
N LEU A 55 31.37 2.16 5.36
CA LEU A 55 31.18 0.73 5.10
C LEU A 55 30.35 0.47 3.84
N LEU A 56 29.24 1.18 3.65
CA LEU A 56 28.38 1.02 2.48
C LEU A 56 29.15 1.33 1.19
N THR A 57 30.02 2.34 1.24
CA THR A 57 30.87 2.72 0.11
C THR A 57 31.94 1.66 -0.16
N GLU A 58 32.66 1.22 0.88
CA GLU A 58 33.70 0.18 0.79
C GLU A 58 33.15 -1.15 0.26
N GLN A 59 31.93 -1.52 0.65
CA GLN A 59 31.26 -2.75 0.21
C GLN A 59 30.55 -2.62 -1.15
N GLY A 60 30.62 -1.44 -1.80
CA GLY A 60 29.95 -1.18 -3.09
C GLY A 60 28.42 -1.16 -3.01
N LEU A 61 27.85 -1.12 -1.80
CA LEU A 61 26.41 -1.03 -1.58
C LEU A 61 25.91 0.40 -1.85
N TRP A 62 26.76 1.40 -1.63
CA TRP A 62 26.49 2.80 -1.93
C TRP A 62 27.62 3.41 -2.76
N ASP A 63 27.36 3.63 -4.05
CA ASP A 63 28.35 4.19 -4.98
C ASP A 63 28.00 5.64 -5.35
N ASN A 64 28.89 6.30 -6.10
CA ASN A 64 28.68 7.67 -6.58
C ASN A 64 27.41 7.80 -7.43
N THR A 65 27.02 6.77 -8.18
CA THR A 65 25.79 6.81 -9.00
C THR A 65 24.55 6.86 -8.11
N LYS A 66 24.48 6.04 -7.05
CA LYS A 66 23.41 6.08 -6.04
C LYS A 66 23.41 7.42 -5.31
N GLN A 67 24.57 7.94 -4.93
CA GLN A 67 24.68 9.24 -4.27
C GLN A 67 24.18 10.39 -5.15
N THR A 68 24.55 10.41 -6.44
CA THR A 68 24.04 11.41 -7.40
C THR A 68 22.53 11.30 -7.55
N LYS A 69 22.00 10.09 -7.72
CA LYS A 69 20.55 9.86 -7.82
C LYS A 69 19.80 10.31 -6.56
N PHE A 70 20.35 10.03 -5.38
CA PHE A 70 19.79 10.48 -4.11
C PHE A 70 19.65 12.02 -4.07
N THR A 71 20.73 12.73 -4.40
CA THR A 71 20.74 14.20 -4.43
C THR A 71 19.79 14.76 -5.49
N GLU A 72 19.71 14.13 -6.67
CA GLU A 72 18.80 14.53 -7.74
C GLU A 72 17.33 14.37 -7.32
N LEU A 73 16.96 13.22 -6.74
CA LEU A 73 15.61 12.98 -6.24
C LEU A 73 15.21 14.02 -5.19
N GLN A 74 16.12 14.32 -4.24
CA GLN A 74 15.88 15.36 -3.24
C GLN A 74 15.68 16.75 -3.86
N SER A 75 16.50 17.13 -4.86
CA SER A 75 16.36 18.41 -5.55
C SER A 75 15.02 18.53 -6.26
N LYS A 76 14.60 17.50 -7.00
CA LYS A 76 13.32 17.49 -7.72
C LYS A 76 12.12 17.56 -6.79
N ILE A 77 12.17 16.84 -5.65
CA ILE A 77 11.13 16.95 -4.62
C ILE A 77 11.06 18.40 -4.10
N LEU A 78 12.18 19.02 -3.76
CA LEU A 78 12.23 20.40 -3.27
C LEU A 78 11.76 21.42 -4.32
N GLU A 79 12.07 21.20 -5.59
CA GLU A 79 11.54 21.99 -6.71
C GLU A 79 10.02 21.89 -6.82
N GLY A 80 9.48 20.67 -6.75
CA GLY A 80 8.04 20.43 -6.68
C GLY A 80 7.38 21.13 -5.49
N GLU A 81 7.97 21.05 -4.30
CA GLU A 81 7.49 21.75 -3.10
C GLU A 81 7.42 23.27 -3.33
N ARG A 82 8.48 23.86 -3.87
CA ARG A 82 8.52 25.30 -4.21
C ARG A 82 7.47 25.65 -5.28
N LYS A 83 7.28 24.79 -6.28
CA LYS A 83 6.30 24.96 -7.36
C LYS A 83 4.87 24.97 -6.82
N LEU A 84 4.52 23.98 -5.98
CA LEU A 84 3.21 23.91 -5.34
C LEU A 84 2.97 25.08 -4.36
N ALA A 85 3.99 25.47 -3.60
CA ALA A 85 3.89 26.59 -2.65
C ALA A 85 3.73 27.95 -3.35
N LYS A 86 4.43 28.18 -4.46
CA LYS A 86 4.35 29.43 -5.24
C LYS A 86 3.01 29.58 -5.96
N GLY A 87 2.45 28.48 -6.46
CA GLY A 87 1.28 28.51 -7.33
C GLY A 87 1.56 29.21 -8.67
N GLY A 88 0.51 29.77 -9.29
CA GLY A 88 0.61 30.47 -10.58
C GLY A 88 0.71 29.55 -11.80
N ILE A 89 0.44 28.26 -11.63
CA ILE A 89 0.36 27.24 -12.68
C ILE A 89 -1.06 26.70 -12.78
N SER A 90 -1.37 26.00 -13.87
CA SER A 90 -2.69 25.36 -14.03
C SER A 90 -2.92 24.29 -12.97
N LEU A 91 -4.19 24.06 -12.59
CA LEU A 91 -4.54 23.03 -11.60
C LEU A 91 -4.10 21.62 -12.06
N SER A 92 -4.20 21.34 -13.36
CA SER A 92 -3.71 20.09 -13.94
C SER A 92 -2.20 19.94 -13.82
N GLU A 93 -1.43 21.01 -14.07
CA GLU A 93 0.02 21.00 -13.91
C GLU A 93 0.44 20.84 -12.44
N ALA A 94 -0.27 21.49 -11.52
CA ALA A 94 -0.05 21.30 -10.09
C ALA A 94 -0.38 19.87 -9.63
N LYS A 95 -1.47 19.28 -10.14
CA LYS A 95 -1.80 17.86 -9.92
C LYS A 95 -0.67 16.95 -10.41
N SER A 96 -0.20 17.13 -11.65
CA SER A 96 0.90 16.33 -12.20
C SER A 96 2.18 16.47 -11.36
N SER A 97 2.54 17.69 -10.96
CA SER A 97 3.70 17.93 -10.10
C SER A 97 3.58 17.23 -8.74
N ALA A 98 2.39 17.21 -8.14
CA ALA A 98 2.14 16.54 -6.87
C ALA A 98 2.25 15.00 -7.01
N ILE A 99 1.72 14.42 -8.09
CA ILE A 99 1.86 12.99 -8.38
C ILE A 99 3.32 12.63 -8.62
N GLU A 100 4.04 13.43 -9.40
CA GLU A 100 5.48 13.23 -9.63
C GLU A 100 6.27 13.22 -8.31
N MET A 101 5.96 14.13 -7.38
CA MET A 101 6.58 14.15 -6.05
C MET A 101 6.34 12.86 -5.26
N ARG A 102 5.13 12.28 -5.29
CA ARG A 102 4.83 10.97 -4.67
C ARG A 102 5.73 9.89 -5.26
N ASN A 103 5.88 9.87 -6.59
CA ASN A 103 6.70 8.89 -7.30
C ASN A 103 8.19 9.07 -7.00
N LEU A 104 8.68 10.31 -6.92
CA LEU A 104 10.05 10.62 -6.52
C LEU A 104 10.33 10.20 -5.06
N ARG A 105 9.36 10.40 -4.14
CA ARG A 105 9.50 9.92 -2.76
C ARG A 105 9.51 8.41 -2.65
N ALA A 106 8.70 7.71 -3.46
CA ALA A 106 8.76 6.25 -3.55
C ALA A 106 10.15 5.78 -4.01
N GLN A 107 10.66 6.35 -5.11
CA GLN A 107 12.01 6.05 -5.60
C GLN A 107 13.11 6.38 -4.58
N LEU A 108 12.96 7.47 -3.82
CA LEU A 108 13.91 7.84 -2.78
C LEU A 108 13.90 6.82 -1.63
N ARG A 109 12.71 6.39 -1.18
CA ARG A 109 12.56 5.34 -0.16
C ARG A 109 13.17 4.02 -0.61
N ASP A 110 12.92 3.62 -1.86
CA ASP A 110 13.50 2.40 -2.43
C ASP A 110 15.02 2.47 -2.49
N LEU A 111 15.57 3.62 -2.91
CA LEU A 111 17.02 3.84 -3.01
C LEU A 111 17.71 3.74 -1.64
N ILE A 112 17.12 4.33 -0.60
CA ILE A 112 17.72 4.32 0.75
C ILE A 112 17.35 3.08 1.57
N SER A 113 16.50 2.19 1.05
CA SER A 113 16.02 1.01 1.77
C SER A 113 17.16 0.13 2.29
N VAL A 114 18.20 -0.07 1.49
CA VAL A 114 19.41 -0.83 1.87
C VAL A 114 20.14 -0.13 3.03
N LYS A 115 20.29 1.20 2.96
CA LYS A 115 20.91 2.00 4.02
C LYS A 115 20.09 1.91 5.32
N THR A 116 18.77 2.04 5.23
CA THR A 116 17.87 1.91 6.39
C THR A 116 17.91 0.49 6.98
N ASN A 117 17.95 -0.54 6.14
CA ASN A 117 18.06 -1.92 6.60
C ASN A 117 19.40 -2.18 7.30
N LEU A 118 20.50 -1.62 6.80
CA LEU A 118 21.81 -1.81 7.42
C LEU A 118 21.98 -0.94 8.67
N ASP A 119 21.28 0.20 8.78
CA ASP A 119 21.23 0.99 10.01
C ASP A 119 20.74 0.16 11.20
N THR A 120 19.76 -0.72 11.01
CA THR A 120 19.24 -1.57 12.11
C THR A 120 20.27 -2.57 12.64
N HIS A 121 21.34 -2.83 11.89
CA HIS A 121 22.44 -3.72 12.27
C HIS A 121 23.60 -2.98 12.93
N THR A 122 23.60 -1.64 12.91
CA THR A 122 24.60 -0.84 13.64
C THR A 122 24.47 -1.05 15.15
N ALA A 123 25.53 -0.73 15.90
CA ALA A 123 25.49 -0.82 17.35
C ALA A 123 24.34 0.01 17.94
N GLU A 124 24.15 1.24 17.44
CA GLU A 124 23.04 2.11 17.81
C GLU A 124 21.70 1.56 17.36
N GLY A 125 21.58 1.03 16.14
CA GLY A 125 20.33 0.44 15.64
C GLY A 125 19.86 -0.76 16.47
N GLN A 126 20.77 -1.66 16.84
CA GLN A 126 20.47 -2.78 17.74
C GLN A 126 20.06 -2.28 19.13
N ALA A 127 20.72 -1.25 19.65
CA ALA A 127 20.42 -0.67 20.95
C ALA A 127 19.07 0.07 20.98
N ASP A 128 18.76 0.83 19.92
CA ASP A 128 17.47 1.50 19.72
C ASP A 128 16.34 0.46 19.66
N ASN A 129 16.55 -0.66 18.97
CA ASN A 129 15.60 -1.78 18.92
C ASN A 129 15.38 -2.41 20.30
N ALA A 130 16.44 -2.69 21.05
CA ALA A 130 16.33 -3.27 22.40
C ALA A 130 15.57 -2.33 23.36
N ARG A 131 15.88 -1.03 23.30
CA ARG A 131 15.16 0.00 24.06
C ARG A 131 13.67 0.01 23.71
N PHE A 132 13.36 0.01 22.41
CA PHE A 132 11.99 0.06 21.93
C PHE A 132 11.21 -1.19 22.36
N ASN A 133 11.79 -2.39 22.17
CA ASN A 133 11.19 -3.66 22.57
C ASN A 133 10.88 -3.70 24.07
N TYR A 134 11.77 -3.19 24.91
CA TYR A 134 11.49 -3.07 26.34
C TYR A 134 10.29 -2.16 26.62
N LEU A 135 10.21 -1.01 25.95
CA LEU A 135 9.09 -0.10 26.11
C LEU A 135 7.77 -0.74 25.65
N VAL A 136 7.76 -1.51 24.56
CA VAL A 136 6.57 -2.26 24.12
C VAL A 136 6.13 -3.24 25.21
N SER A 137 7.07 -4.03 25.74
CA SER A 137 6.80 -4.96 26.86
C SER A 137 6.17 -4.23 28.05
N ALA A 138 6.81 -3.15 28.53
CA ALA A 138 6.41 -2.46 29.75
C ALA A 138 5.13 -1.60 29.61
N CYS A 139 4.81 -1.14 28.40
CA CYS A 139 3.71 -0.22 28.16
C CYS A 139 2.44 -0.90 27.64
N THR A 140 2.49 -2.18 27.29
CA THR A 140 1.31 -2.95 26.86
C THR A 140 0.56 -3.48 28.08
N VAL A 141 -0.69 -3.04 28.25
CA VAL A 141 -1.51 -3.37 29.41
C VAL A 141 -2.91 -3.82 28.99
N TYR A 142 -3.60 -4.55 29.86
CA TYR A 142 -5.03 -4.79 29.72
C TYR A 142 -5.82 -3.51 29.97
N THR A 143 -6.80 -3.20 29.13
CA THR A 143 -7.60 -1.97 29.27
C THR A 143 -8.32 -1.90 30.61
N ASP A 144 -8.89 -3.03 31.06
CA ASP A 144 -9.75 -3.06 32.25
C ASP A 144 -8.95 -3.00 33.55
N SER A 145 -7.87 -3.77 33.64
CA SER A 145 -7.09 -3.91 34.88
C SER A 145 -5.87 -3.01 34.95
N GLN A 146 -5.45 -2.43 33.81
CA GLN A 146 -4.19 -1.69 33.64
C GLN A 146 -2.93 -2.49 34.01
N LYS A 147 -3.06 -3.81 34.22
CA LYS A 147 -1.93 -4.69 34.49
C LYS A 147 -1.14 -4.96 33.20
N PRO A 148 0.19 -5.15 33.29
CA PRO A 148 1.01 -5.55 32.14
C PRO A 148 0.45 -6.79 31.44
N TYR A 149 0.43 -6.75 30.11
CA TYR A 149 0.10 -7.91 29.28
C TYR A 149 1.27 -8.89 29.22
N PHE A 150 2.47 -8.35 28.95
CA PHE A 150 3.71 -9.11 29.00
C PHE A 150 4.20 -9.19 30.45
N SER A 151 4.51 -10.41 30.88
CA SER A 151 5.01 -10.69 32.22
C SER A 151 6.45 -10.24 32.43
N SER A 152 7.24 -10.18 31.36
CA SER A 152 8.62 -9.69 31.34
C SER A 152 9.03 -9.23 29.94
N TYR A 153 10.23 -8.67 29.84
CA TYR A 153 10.87 -8.40 28.55
C TYR A 153 11.06 -9.69 27.74
N ASP A 154 11.53 -10.77 28.37
CA ASP A 154 11.75 -12.05 27.71
C ASP A 154 10.44 -12.67 27.19
N ASP A 155 9.35 -12.50 27.94
CA ASP A 155 8.00 -12.92 27.51
C ASP A 155 7.57 -12.18 26.24
N TYR A 156 7.83 -10.87 26.16
CA TYR A 156 7.61 -10.12 24.92
C TYR A 156 8.50 -10.62 23.78
N MET A 157 9.79 -10.83 24.03
CA MET A 157 10.72 -11.27 22.97
C MET A 157 10.31 -12.61 22.36
N ASN A 158 9.84 -13.55 23.19
CA ASN A 158 9.33 -14.85 22.74
C ASN A 158 8.02 -14.78 21.94
N LYS A 159 7.27 -13.68 22.09
CA LYS A 159 5.97 -13.41 21.43
C LYS A 159 6.05 -12.26 20.43
N SER A 160 7.25 -11.81 20.08
CA SER A 160 7.45 -10.56 19.30
C SER A 160 6.80 -10.59 17.91
N ASN A 161 6.58 -11.80 17.37
CA ASN A 161 5.94 -12.02 16.07
C ASN A 161 4.42 -12.26 16.17
N ASP A 162 3.85 -12.29 17.38
CA ASP A 162 2.42 -12.49 17.56
C ASP A 162 1.64 -11.19 17.25
N SER A 163 0.37 -11.36 16.87
CA SER A 163 -0.52 -10.25 16.52
C SER A 163 -0.61 -9.16 17.59
N VAL A 164 -0.58 -9.53 18.88
CA VAL A 164 -0.56 -8.58 19.99
C VAL A 164 0.72 -7.75 20.01
N ALA A 165 1.88 -8.39 19.90
CA ALA A 165 3.17 -7.72 19.95
C ALA A 165 3.34 -6.75 18.76
N ILE A 166 2.94 -7.19 17.57
CA ILE A 166 2.96 -6.35 16.36
C ILE A 166 2.07 -5.12 16.54
N GLN A 167 0.82 -5.29 16.96
CA GLN A 167 -0.10 -4.17 17.17
C GLN A 167 0.35 -3.23 18.30
N ALA A 168 0.89 -3.78 19.39
CA ALA A 168 1.42 -2.99 20.49
C ALA A 168 2.63 -2.16 20.04
N ALA A 169 3.57 -2.76 19.30
CA ALA A 169 4.70 -2.08 18.71
C ALA A 169 4.25 -0.97 17.76
N GLN A 170 3.32 -1.23 16.84
CA GLN A 170 2.78 -0.22 15.92
C GLN A 170 2.15 0.97 16.68
N ASN A 171 1.33 0.70 17.69
CA ASN A 171 0.71 1.74 18.50
C ASN A 171 1.75 2.58 19.26
N LEU A 172 2.74 1.93 19.88
CA LEU A 172 3.81 2.64 20.59
C LEU A 172 4.69 3.46 19.64
N ALA A 173 5.02 2.91 18.47
CA ALA A 173 5.80 3.58 17.44
C ALA A 173 5.10 4.85 16.95
N GLY A 174 3.79 4.76 16.67
CA GLY A 174 2.98 5.93 16.33
C GLY A 174 2.99 6.99 17.43
N MET A 175 2.91 6.57 18.71
CA MET A 175 2.95 7.49 19.85
C MET A 175 4.31 8.17 20.08
N LEU A 176 5.42 7.44 19.91
CA LEU A 176 6.77 7.92 20.24
C LEU A 176 7.42 8.68 19.09
N TYR A 177 7.24 8.20 17.87
CA TYR A 177 7.95 8.70 16.70
C TYR A 177 7.06 9.53 15.77
N GLY A 178 5.77 9.65 16.09
CA GLY A 178 4.81 10.30 15.20
C GLY A 178 4.63 9.53 13.89
N LEU A 179 4.90 8.21 13.89
CA LEU A 179 4.67 7.28 12.79
C LEU A 179 3.19 6.97 12.57
N ASP A 180 2.33 7.89 12.96
CA ASP A 180 0.94 7.86 12.55
C ASP A 180 0.89 7.98 11.03
N ASN A 181 -0.11 7.34 10.41
CA ASN A 181 -0.36 7.44 8.96
C ASN A 181 -0.37 8.90 8.44
N ASP A 182 -0.50 9.88 9.34
CA ASP A 182 -0.32 11.30 9.09
C ASP A 182 1.00 11.72 8.43
N TYR A 183 2.12 10.97 8.52
CA TYR A 183 3.39 11.44 7.91
C TYR A 183 3.18 11.71 6.42
N GLU A 184 2.64 10.72 5.70
CA GLU A 184 2.33 10.84 4.29
C GLU A 184 1.27 11.93 4.07
N GLU A 185 0.24 12.04 4.93
CA GLU A 185 -0.77 13.11 4.82
C GLU A 185 -0.17 14.52 5.00
N LYS A 186 0.90 14.66 5.78
CA LYS A 186 1.55 15.94 6.09
C LYS A 186 2.47 16.43 4.97
N LEU A 187 2.78 15.58 4.00
CA LEU A 187 3.60 15.90 2.84
C LEU A 187 2.96 16.98 1.97
N PRO A 188 3.72 17.95 1.40
CA PRO A 188 3.15 19.07 0.64
C PRO A 188 2.27 18.63 -0.54
N GLU A 189 2.69 17.61 -1.29
CA GLU A 189 1.94 17.06 -2.42
C GLU A 189 0.64 16.38 -1.99
N ASN A 190 0.63 15.67 -0.87
CA ASN A 190 -0.59 15.01 -0.38
C ASN A 190 -1.55 16.03 0.24
N LYS A 191 -1.04 17.06 0.94
CA LYS A 191 -1.85 18.21 1.36
C LYS A 191 -2.52 18.89 0.18
N PHE A 192 -1.75 19.16 -0.89
CA PHE A 192 -2.27 19.75 -2.11
C PHE A 192 -3.36 18.84 -2.73
N LEU A 193 -3.04 17.56 -2.96
CA LEU A 193 -3.98 16.62 -3.57
C LEU A 193 -5.27 16.49 -2.76
N LYS A 194 -5.19 16.45 -1.43
CA LYS A 194 -6.34 16.39 -0.52
C LYS A 194 -7.15 17.69 -0.55
N GLN A 195 -6.48 18.85 -0.49
CA GLN A 195 -7.12 20.17 -0.55
C GLN A 195 -7.96 20.36 -1.83
N TYR A 196 -7.49 19.84 -2.97
CA TYR A 196 -8.18 19.93 -4.26
C TYR A 196 -9.03 18.68 -4.60
N LYS A 197 -9.27 17.78 -3.63
CA LYS A 197 -10.10 16.58 -3.77
C LYS A 197 -9.67 15.65 -4.90
N PHE A 198 -8.37 15.50 -5.10
CA PHE A 198 -7.80 14.49 -5.99
C PHE A 198 -7.56 13.16 -5.29
N ILE A 199 -7.52 13.16 -3.97
CA ILE A 199 -7.40 11.97 -3.13
C ILE A 199 -8.41 12.01 -1.98
N ASP A 200 -8.76 10.84 -1.45
CA ASP A 200 -9.56 10.68 -0.23
C ASP A 200 -8.71 10.78 1.05
N ASP A 201 -9.34 10.60 2.21
CA ASP A 201 -8.66 10.61 3.52
C ASP A 201 -7.66 9.47 3.69
N LYS A 202 -7.76 8.40 2.88
CA LYS A 202 -6.82 7.28 2.86
C LYS A 202 -5.72 7.46 1.80
N LEU A 203 -5.57 8.67 1.24
CA LEU A 203 -4.61 9.02 0.20
C LEU A 203 -4.77 8.26 -1.14
N ARG A 204 -5.97 7.74 -1.40
CA ARG A 204 -6.34 7.04 -2.65
C ARG A 204 -6.92 8.02 -3.64
N PHE A 205 -6.58 7.90 -4.92
CA PHE A 205 -7.06 8.83 -5.94
C PHE A 205 -8.57 8.71 -6.14
N ILE A 206 -9.21 9.86 -6.33
CA ILE A 206 -10.65 9.96 -6.59
C ILE A 206 -10.92 10.87 -7.80
N ASN A 207 -11.99 10.56 -8.53
CA ASN A 207 -12.50 11.44 -9.58
C ASN A 207 -13.41 12.55 -9.01
N LYS A 208 -13.93 13.42 -9.89
CA LYS A 208 -14.84 14.51 -9.51
C LYS A 208 -16.15 14.04 -8.85
N LYS A 209 -16.57 12.80 -9.11
CA LYS A 209 -17.75 12.15 -8.51
C LYS A 209 -17.42 11.48 -7.16
N GLY A 210 -16.15 11.52 -6.72
CA GLY A 210 -15.69 10.87 -5.49
C GLY A 210 -15.46 9.36 -5.62
N GLN A 211 -15.47 8.82 -6.85
CA GLN A 211 -15.20 7.40 -7.08
C GLN A 211 -13.69 7.15 -7.13
N LEU A 212 -13.26 6.00 -6.63
CA LEU A 212 -11.86 5.59 -6.67
C LEU A 212 -11.38 5.45 -8.12
N VAL A 213 -10.20 6.00 -8.37
CA VAL A 213 -9.51 5.90 -9.66
C VAL A 213 -8.04 5.60 -9.47
N ASP A 214 -7.36 5.20 -10.53
CA ASP A 214 -5.90 5.16 -10.59
C ASP A 214 -5.31 6.55 -10.95
N GLU A 215 -3.98 6.61 -11.15
CA GLU A 215 -3.27 7.85 -11.52
C GLU A 215 -3.73 8.42 -12.87
N ASP A 216 -4.15 7.55 -13.80
CA ASP A 216 -4.64 7.90 -15.14
C ASP A 216 -6.13 8.31 -15.13
N GLY A 217 -6.85 8.07 -14.02
CA GLY A 217 -8.27 8.39 -13.86
C GLY A 217 -9.24 7.27 -14.24
N ARG A 218 -8.76 6.04 -14.43
CA ARG A 218 -9.59 4.84 -14.64
C ARG A 218 -10.20 4.38 -13.32
N LEU A 219 -11.47 3.96 -13.34
CA LEU A 219 -12.17 3.50 -12.15
C LEU A 219 -11.55 2.23 -11.57
N VAL A 220 -11.43 2.17 -10.25
CA VAL A 220 -10.94 1.00 -9.52
C VAL A 220 -11.84 0.65 -8.32
N ASP A 221 -11.84 -0.61 -7.92
CA ASP A 221 -12.47 -1.07 -6.68
C ASP A 221 -11.62 -0.75 -5.44
N GLU A 222 -12.13 -1.10 -4.25
CA GLU A 222 -11.41 -0.91 -2.97
C GLU A 222 -10.08 -1.66 -2.88
N ASN A 223 -9.88 -2.70 -3.71
CA ASN A 223 -8.66 -3.49 -3.80
C ASN A 223 -7.73 -3.03 -4.93
N GLY A 224 -8.10 -1.97 -5.67
CA GLY A 224 -7.33 -1.43 -6.79
C GLY A 224 -7.50 -2.18 -8.12
N ARG A 225 -8.50 -3.05 -8.27
CA ARG A 225 -8.83 -3.70 -9.55
C ARG A 225 -9.65 -2.78 -10.43
N PHE A 226 -9.38 -2.78 -11.73
CA PHE A 226 -10.14 -1.95 -12.68
C PHE A 226 -11.60 -2.39 -12.75
N ILE A 227 -12.50 -1.40 -12.75
CA ILE A 227 -13.93 -1.59 -12.90
C ILE A 227 -14.49 -0.63 -13.95
N ASN A 228 -15.64 -0.98 -14.53
CA ASN A 228 -16.41 -0.06 -15.37
C ASN A 228 -17.39 0.78 -14.52
N GLU A 229 -18.21 1.62 -15.17
CA GLU A 229 -19.21 2.45 -14.47
C GLU A 229 -20.30 1.64 -13.76
N GLU A 230 -20.52 0.39 -14.16
CA GLU A 230 -21.47 -0.55 -13.54
C GLU A 230 -20.86 -1.31 -12.35
N GLY A 231 -19.56 -1.15 -12.09
CA GLY A 231 -18.83 -1.87 -11.04
C GLY A 231 -18.40 -3.29 -11.43
N LYS A 232 -18.45 -3.66 -12.72
CA LYS A 232 -17.93 -4.95 -13.22
C LYS A 232 -16.42 -4.87 -13.47
N PHE A 233 -15.69 -5.95 -13.24
CA PHE A 233 -14.25 -5.99 -13.50
C PHE A 233 -13.94 -5.88 -14.98
N VAL A 234 -12.89 -5.10 -15.28
CA VAL A 234 -12.38 -4.95 -16.63
C VAL A 234 -10.86 -5.08 -16.66
N ASP A 235 -10.29 -5.38 -17.82
CA ASP A 235 -8.86 -5.26 -18.05
C ASP A 235 -8.44 -3.78 -18.23
N LYS A 236 -7.13 -3.54 -18.40
CA LYS A 236 -6.57 -2.20 -18.63
C LYS A 236 -7.12 -1.46 -19.86
N ASN A 237 -7.71 -2.21 -20.80
CA ASN A 237 -8.29 -1.70 -22.04
C ASN A 237 -9.82 -1.53 -21.94
N GLY A 238 -10.44 -1.96 -20.83
CA GLY A 238 -11.89 -1.89 -20.61
C GLY A 238 -12.66 -3.15 -21.01
N ASN A 239 -12.00 -4.26 -21.34
CA ASN A 239 -12.68 -5.51 -21.66
C ASN A 239 -13.17 -6.19 -20.39
N LEU A 240 -14.39 -6.75 -20.39
CA LEU A 240 -14.96 -7.42 -19.21
C LEU A 240 -14.15 -8.68 -18.84
N VAL A 241 -13.87 -8.81 -17.54
CA VAL A 241 -13.24 -9.98 -16.95
C VAL A 241 -14.02 -10.45 -15.73
N ASP A 242 -13.88 -11.71 -15.35
CA ASP A 242 -14.45 -12.26 -14.13
C ASP A 242 -13.55 -12.02 -12.90
N ASN A 243 -13.85 -12.67 -11.78
CA ASN A 243 -13.08 -12.52 -10.54
C ASN A 243 -11.65 -13.07 -10.64
N ASP A 244 -11.45 -14.06 -11.51
CA ASP A 244 -10.16 -14.73 -11.72
C ASP A 244 -9.33 -14.02 -12.82
N GLY A 245 -9.94 -13.04 -13.50
CA GLY A 245 -9.32 -12.25 -14.55
C GLY A 245 -9.51 -12.86 -15.95
N GLU A 246 -10.36 -13.87 -16.09
CA GLU A 246 -10.69 -14.48 -17.37
C GLU A 246 -11.67 -13.61 -18.15
N TYR A 247 -11.50 -13.55 -19.47
CA TYR A 247 -12.34 -12.72 -20.32
C TYR A 247 -13.79 -13.21 -20.38
N ILE A 248 -14.72 -12.32 -20.03
CA ILE A 248 -16.15 -12.56 -20.21
C ILE A 248 -16.50 -12.18 -21.65
N VAL A 249 -16.34 -13.15 -22.55
CA VAL A 249 -16.64 -13.01 -23.98
C VAL A 249 -17.55 -14.14 -24.44
N ASP A 250 -18.38 -13.85 -25.43
CA ASP A 250 -19.16 -14.87 -26.11
C ASP A 250 -18.20 -15.73 -26.94
N PHE A 251 -18.02 -16.99 -26.50
CA PHE A 251 -17.17 -17.93 -27.22
C PHE A 251 -17.75 -18.18 -28.62
N LYS A 252 -16.90 -18.07 -29.63
CA LYS A 252 -17.17 -18.53 -30.99
C LYS A 252 -16.14 -19.60 -31.34
N PRO A 253 -16.55 -20.68 -32.02
CA PRO A 253 -15.61 -21.70 -32.45
C PRO A 253 -14.53 -21.08 -33.34
N PHE A 254 -13.31 -21.60 -33.21
CA PHE A 254 -12.24 -21.26 -34.16
C PHE A 254 -12.62 -21.77 -35.55
N LEU A 255 -12.14 -21.10 -36.59
CA LEU A 255 -12.39 -21.50 -37.98
C LEU A 255 -11.13 -22.17 -38.54
N ASP A 256 -11.30 -23.12 -39.47
CA ASP A 256 -10.20 -23.67 -40.27
C ASP A 256 -9.79 -22.68 -41.39
N ASP A 257 -8.77 -23.04 -42.17
CA ASP A 257 -8.25 -22.19 -43.27
C ASP A 257 -9.27 -21.96 -44.39
N ASP A 258 -10.31 -22.81 -44.45
CA ASP A 258 -11.44 -22.71 -45.40
C ASP A 258 -12.63 -21.94 -44.80
N GLY A 259 -12.53 -21.48 -43.54
CA GLY A 259 -13.54 -20.70 -42.84
C GLY A 259 -14.63 -21.52 -42.14
N ASN A 260 -14.47 -22.84 -41.98
CA ASN A 260 -15.44 -23.71 -41.31
C ASN A 260 -15.13 -23.85 -39.80
N PRO A 261 -16.14 -23.92 -38.91
CA PRO A 261 -15.94 -24.10 -37.48
C PRO A 261 -15.20 -25.39 -37.11
N VAL A 262 -14.09 -25.26 -36.38
CA VAL A 262 -13.35 -26.33 -35.72
C VAL A 262 -13.94 -26.55 -34.33
N VAL A 263 -14.72 -27.62 -34.18
CA VAL A 263 -15.34 -27.99 -32.90
C VAL A 263 -14.54 -29.12 -32.25
N LEU A 264 -13.89 -28.83 -31.12
CA LEU A 264 -13.24 -29.83 -30.28
C LEU A 264 -14.30 -30.54 -29.43
N GLU A 265 -14.16 -31.86 -29.22
CA GLU A 265 -15.17 -32.70 -28.54
C GLU A 265 -15.52 -32.22 -27.12
N ASP A 266 -14.59 -31.53 -26.45
CA ASP A 266 -14.74 -31.00 -25.08
C ASP A 266 -15.53 -29.68 -24.98
N ASN A 267 -15.82 -29.00 -26.10
CA ASN A 267 -16.49 -27.68 -26.11
C ASN A 267 -17.97 -27.73 -26.50
N LYS A 268 -18.59 -28.91 -26.58
CA LYS A 268 -19.99 -29.09 -27.03
C LYS A 268 -21.05 -28.37 -26.16
N ASP A 269 -20.73 -28.01 -24.91
CA ASP A 269 -21.69 -27.39 -23.98
C ASP A 269 -21.58 -25.85 -23.86
N LYS A 270 -20.66 -25.18 -24.57
CA LYS A 270 -20.48 -23.71 -24.47
C LYS A 270 -21.15 -22.88 -25.58
N GLY A 271 -21.91 -23.51 -26.47
CA GLY A 271 -22.54 -22.79 -27.59
C GLY A 271 -23.78 -23.47 -28.13
N THR A 272 -24.91 -23.33 -27.45
CA THR A 272 -26.24 -23.42 -28.07
C THR A 272 -27.25 -22.54 -27.33
N ASN A 273 -27.41 -21.30 -27.80
CA ASN A 273 -28.67 -20.57 -27.62
C ASN A 273 -29.06 -19.98 -28.99
N GLU A 274 -29.26 -20.88 -29.96
CA GLU A 274 -29.91 -20.52 -31.21
C GLU A 274 -31.43 -20.55 -31.00
N THR A 275 -32.01 -19.37 -30.89
CA THR A 275 -33.46 -19.17 -30.96
C THR A 275 -33.91 -19.47 -32.40
N LYS A 276 -34.66 -20.55 -32.57
CA LYS A 276 -35.19 -21.02 -33.86
C LYS A 276 -36.29 -20.06 -34.37
N PRO A 277 -36.30 -19.61 -35.64
CA PRO A 277 -37.43 -18.88 -36.21
C PRO A 277 -38.54 -19.87 -36.59
N GLU A 278 -39.75 -19.63 -36.10
CA GLU A 278 -40.95 -20.38 -36.47
C GLU A 278 -41.48 -19.84 -37.81
N VAL A 279 -41.39 -20.67 -38.86
CA VAL A 279 -41.92 -20.39 -40.19
C VAL A 279 -43.40 -20.78 -40.22
N GLN A 280 -44.30 -19.80 -40.31
CA GLN A 280 -45.69 -20.02 -40.71
C GLN A 280 -45.81 -19.95 -42.24
N SER A 281 -46.43 -20.99 -42.80
CA SER A 281 -46.69 -21.21 -44.22
C SER A 281 -47.72 -20.23 -44.80
N GLU A 282 -47.48 -19.80 -46.04
CA GLU A 282 -48.38 -18.99 -46.90
C GLU A 282 -49.74 -19.67 -47.19
N PRO A 283 -50.70 -18.96 -47.82
CA PRO A 283 -50.71 -19.02 -49.29
C PRO A 283 -50.93 -17.67 -50.02
N THR A 284 -50.13 -17.52 -51.07
CA THR A 284 -50.34 -16.84 -52.37
C THR A 284 -51.74 -16.30 -52.71
N THR A 285 -51.78 -15.06 -53.20
CA THR A 285 -52.48 -14.68 -54.46
C THR A 285 -51.85 -13.44 -55.12
N GLU A 286 -51.48 -13.65 -56.38
CA GLU A 286 -51.21 -12.76 -57.52
C GLU A 286 -51.67 -11.28 -57.50
N SER A 287 -50.75 -10.42 -57.99
CA SER A 287 -50.90 -9.32 -58.98
C SER A 287 -51.94 -8.20 -58.72
N VAL A 288 -51.70 -6.90 -58.94
CA VAL A 288 -51.22 -6.19 -60.14
C VAL A 288 -50.79 -4.76 -59.73
N LYS A 289 -49.90 -4.18 -60.54
CA LYS A 289 -49.45 -2.78 -60.64
C LYS A 289 -50.57 -1.71 -60.59
N GLU A 290 -50.21 -0.51 -60.10
CA GLU A 290 -50.35 0.83 -60.72
C GLU A 290 -50.13 1.88 -59.62
N GLU A 291 -49.01 2.62 -59.64
CA GLU A 291 -48.84 3.96 -60.22
C GLU A 291 -49.78 5.07 -59.70
N SER A 292 -49.13 6.10 -59.15
CA SER A 292 -49.49 7.54 -59.22
C SER A 292 -50.75 8.03 -58.50
N ASN A 293 -50.59 8.72 -57.36
CA ASN A 293 -50.31 10.17 -57.29
C ASN A 293 -50.14 10.61 -55.82
#